data_AF-A0A8S1SMQ0-F1
#
_entry.id   AF-A0A8S1SMQ0-F1
#
_cell.length_a   1.000
_cell.length_b   1.000
_cell.length_c   1.000
_cell.angle_alpha   90.00
_cell.angle_beta   90.00
_cell.angle_gamma   90.00
#
_symmetry.space_group_name_H-M   'P 1'
#
loop_
_entity.id
_entity.type
_entity.pdbx_description
1 polymer ?
#
loop_
_entity_poly.entity_id
_entity_poly.type
_entity_poly.pdbx_seq_one_letter_code
_entity_poly.pdbx_strand_id
1 'polypeptide(L)'
;MHQLNWSNIKSQLIVTPKLFILILNLILHGVAKDMHQAVCINFMKQLNVSMKPFLLTQICNTLKTLNQYEDAIECYNEAISINPKDEDAWYSKGLALFKLNQFEEAIECYNEAISIKPKYLYAWYDKGLALFKLNQFEEAIECYNEAISIKPKYLYAWYDKGLALFKLNQFEEAIKCYNEAISINPKYDNAWHNKGSTLFNLNQFQEAIQCYNEAISINPKYDNAWHNKGSTLFNLNQFEEAIQCYNEAISINPKFHWAFENIGLILQNQQKNMDALTIFEQSLKINPYALRLKYKANSLFELRRSSQAKFFYFAALEMGLDQNAYIKSKLSKITSINLQFQGYILMIPFKDCSVRQIVQYLINNQCLNVVFQRKIFGLLYRKYQK
;
A
#
# COMPACT_ATOMS: atom_id res chain seq x y z
N MET A 1 -27.68 -35.31 -4.91
CA MET A 1 -26.77 -35.07 -6.05
C MET A 1 -25.56 -36.02 -6.12
N HIS A 2 -25.33 -36.92 -5.15
CA HIS A 2 -24.25 -37.94 -5.21
C HIS A 2 -24.48 -39.11 -6.19
N GLN A 3 -25.58 -39.10 -6.96
CA GLN A 3 -25.94 -40.17 -7.91
C GLN A 3 -26.16 -39.63 -9.34
N LEU A 4 -25.53 -38.51 -9.70
CA LEU A 4 -25.58 -38.04 -11.08
C LEU A 4 -24.48 -38.76 -11.88
N ASN A 5 -24.89 -39.76 -12.65
CA ASN A 5 -24.01 -40.49 -13.57
C ASN A 5 -23.68 -39.56 -14.75
N TRP A 6 -22.54 -38.87 -14.68
CA TRP A 6 -22.14 -37.80 -15.60
C TRP A 6 -22.01 -38.25 -17.07
N SER A 7 -21.84 -39.54 -17.32
CA SER A 7 -21.90 -40.13 -18.67
C SER A 7 -23.30 -40.04 -19.30
N ASN A 8 -24.36 -40.18 -18.51
CA ASN A 8 -25.75 -40.00 -18.95
C ASN A 8 -26.15 -38.53 -19.15
N ILE A 9 -25.52 -37.61 -18.42
CA ILE A 9 -25.75 -36.17 -18.57
C ILE A 9 -25.11 -35.66 -19.87
N LYS A 10 -23.97 -36.24 -20.26
CA LYS A 10 -23.26 -35.92 -21.51
C LYS A 10 -24.12 -36.17 -22.76
N SER A 11 -24.98 -37.19 -22.76
CA SER A 11 -25.90 -37.48 -23.88
C SER A 11 -27.19 -36.64 -23.84
N GLN A 12 -27.66 -36.21 -22.66
CA GLN A 12 -28.88 -35.40 -22.51
C GLN A 12 -28.65 -33.88 -22.65
N LEU A 13 -27.47 -33.36 -22.30
CA LEU A 13 -27.16 -31.92 -22.41
C LEU A 13 -26.87 -31.45 -23.84
N ILE A 14 -26.59 -32.39 -24.76
CA ILE A 14 -26.53 -32.10 -26.21
C ILE A 14 -27.87 -31.55 -26.72
N VAL A 15 -28.96 -31.71 -25.97
CA VAL A 15 -30.32 -31.49 -26.49
C VAL A 15 -31.03 -30.24 -25.95
N THR A 16 -30.64 -29.62 -24.81
CA THR A 16 -31.36 -28.40 -24.35
C THR A 16 -30.50 -27.31 -23.68
N PRO A 17 -30.40 -26.10 -24.27
CA PRO A 17 -29.74 -24.93 -23.68
C PRO A 17 -30.26 -24.53 -22.29
N LYS A 18 -31.52 -24.86 -21.98
CA LYS A 18 -32.17 -24.52 -20.70
C LYS A 18 -31.59 -25.30 -19.50
N LEU A 19 -31.24 -26.57 -19.68
CA LEU A 19 -30.67 -27.40 -18.61
C LEU A 19 -29.22 -26.96 -18.30
N PHE A 20 -28.47 -26.55 -19.32
CA PHE A 20 -27.14 -25.96 -19.18
C PHE A 20 -27.17 -24.64 -18.40
N ILE A 21 -28.08 -23.72 -18.76
CA ILE A 21 -28.28 -22.44 -18.05
C ILE A 21 -28.71 -22.67 -16.60
N LEU A 22 -29.52 -23.70 -16.32
CA LEU A 22 -29.93 -24.06 -14.96
C LEU A 22 -28.73 -24.52 -14.11
N ILE A 23 -27.85 -25.36 -14.67
CA ILE A 23 -26.62 -25.81 -13.99
C ILE A 23 -25.66 -24.63 -13.77
N LEU A 24 -25.50 -23.75 -14.78
CA LEU A 24 -24.73 -22.52 -14.67
C LEU A 24 -25.28 -21.61 -13.57
N ASN A 25 -26.60 -21.40 -13.49
CA ASN A 25 -27.24 -20.60 -12.44
C ASN A 25 -27.08 -21.19 -11.03
N LEU A 26 -27.15 -22.52 -10.90
CA LEU A 26 -26.93 -23.21 -9.63
C LEU A 26 -25.47 -23.08 -9.14
N ILE A 27 -24.52 -22.99 -10.06
CA ILE A 27 -23.10 -22.70 -9.78
C ILE A 27 -22.92 -21.21 -9.43
N LEU A 28 -23.51 -20.30 -10.21
CA LEU A 28 -23.46 -18.85 -10.04
C LEU A 28 -24.05 -18.38 -8.69
N HIS A 29 -24.98 -19.13 -8.10
CA HIS A 29 -25.59 -18.81 -6.80
C HIS A 29 -24.89 -19.49 -5.60
N GLY A 30 -23.68 -20.04 -5.80
CA GLY A 30 -22.82 -20.49 -4.70
C GLY A 30 -23.28 -21.77 -3.98
N VAL A 31 -24.21 -22.54 -4.57
CA VAL A 31 -24.76 -23.76 -3.94
C VAL A 31 -23.77 -24.94 -4.04
N ALA A 32 -22.78 -24.86 -4.94
CA ALA A 32 -21.78 -25.89 -5.17
C ALA A 32 -20.41 -25.48 -4.60
N LYS A 33 -19.93 -26.19 -3.56
CA LYS A 33 -18.58 -26.03 -2.99
C LYS A 33 -17.49 -26.31 -4.04
N ASP A 34 -16.35 -25.62 -3.90
CA ASP A 34 -15.16 -25.53 -4.78
C ASP A 34 -14.85 -26.76 -5.68
N MET A 35 -14.94 -27.98 -5.14
CA MET A 35 -14.66 -29.22 -5.87
C MET A 35 -15.62 -29.47 -7.05
N HIS A 36 -16.87 -29.01 -6.93
CA HIS A 36 -17.87 -29.16 -7.99
C HIS A 36 -17.71 -28.10 -9.10
N GLN A 37 -17.14 -26.94 -8.79
CA GLN A 37 -16.90 -25.87 -9.76
C GLN A 37 -15.79 -26.26 -10.74
N ALA A 38 -14.65 -26.78 -10.23
CA ALA A 38 -13.54 -27.24 -11.06
C ALA A 38 -13.93 -28.39 -12.01
N VAL A 39 -14.76 -29.34 -11.53
CA VAL A 39 -15.27 -30.44 -12.36
C VAL A 39 -16.20 -29.92 -13.45
N CYS A 40 -17.06 -28.94 -13.15
CA CYS A 40 -17.94 -28.32 -14.16
C CYS A 40 -17.15 -27.49 -15.17
N ILE A 41 -16.12 -26.75 -14.74
CA ILE A 41 -15.21 -26.01 -15.62
C ILE A 41 -14.48 -26.98 -16.56
N ASN A 42 -13.90 -28.07 -16.02
CA ASN A 42 -13.25 -29.09 -16.84
C ASN A 42 -14.23 -29.79 -17.78
N PHE A 43 -15.47 -30.04 -17.35
CA PHE A 43 -16.53 -30.57 -18.20
C PHE A 43 -16.94 -29.60 -19.31
N MET A 44 -16.97 -28.29 -19.02
CA MET A 44 -17.23 -27.25 -20.01
C MET A 44 -16.07 -27.12 -21.02
N LYS A 45 -14.81 -27.18 -20.57
CA LYS A 45 -13.61 -27.26 -21.45
C LYS A 45 -13.65 -28.51 -22.35
N GLN A 46 -14.20 -29.64 -21.86
CA GLN A 46 -14.33 -30.89 -22.61
C GLN A 46 -15.50 -30.93 -23.61
N LEU A 47 -16.50 -30.06 -23.47
CA LEU A 47 -17.62 -29.93 -24.42
C LEU A 47 -17.17 -29.11 -25.65
N ASN A 48 -16.20 -29.66 -26.37
CA ASN A 48 -15.54 -29.04 -27.51
C ASN A 48 -16.35 -29.14 -28.81
N VAL A 49 -17.57 -28.61 -28.86
CA VAL A 49 -18.35 -28.48 -30.10
C VAL A 49 -19.35 -27.31 -30.02
N SER A 50 -19.15 -26.25 -30.80
CA SER A 50 -20.14 -25.19 -31.10
C SER A 50 -20.63 -24.31 -29.94
N MET A 51 -19.75 -23.93 -29.02
CA MET A 51 -20.09 -22.90 -28.02
C MET A 51 -20.46 -21.58 -28.73
N LYS A 52 -21.68 -21.09 -28.49
CA LYS A 52 -22.04 -19.71 -28.87
C LYS A 52 -21.04 -18.77 -28.17
N PRO A 53 -20.47 -17.76 -28.86
CA PRO A 53 -19.49 -16.84 -28.28
C PRO A 53 -19.91 -16.30 -26.89
N PHE A 54 -21.20 -16.01 -26.73
CA PHE A 54 -21.81 -15.61 -25.46
C PHE A 54 -21.53 -16.57 -24.28
N LEU A 55 -21.63 -17.88 -24.50
CA LEU A 55 -21.49 -18.88 -23.44
C LEU A 55 -20.04 -19.02 -22.98
N LEU A 56 -19.09 -18.89 -23.90
CA LEU A 56 -17.66 -18.93 -23.59
C LEU A 56 -17.26 -17.71 -22.76
N THR A 57 -17.69 -16.51 -23.14
CA THR A 57 -17.41 -15.28 -22.39
C THR A 57 -17.99 -15.33 -20.96
N GLN A 58 -19.13 -15.99 -20.75
CA GLN A 58 -19.69 -16.20 -19.40
C GLN A 58 -18.82 -17.12 -18.52
N ILE A 59 -18.25 -18.19 -19.10
CA ILE A 59 -17.32 -19.08 -18.37
C ILE A 59 -16.06 -18.32 -17.98
N CYS A 60 -15.45 -17.59 -18.92
CA CYS A 60 -14.23 -16.83 -18.64
C CYS A 60 -14.46 -15.77 -17.55
N ASN A 61 -15.63 -15.11 -17.58
CA ASN A 61 -16.03 -14.18 -16.52
C ASN A 61 -16.20 -14.86 -15.17
N THR A 62 -16.72 -16.09 -15.14
CA THR A 62 -16.86 -16.88 -13.91
C THR A 62 -15.49 -17.27 -13.33
N LEU A 63 -14.54 -17.68 -14.19
CA LEU A 63 -13.17 -17.97 -13.75
C LEU A 63 -12.51 -16.74 -13.12
N LYS A 64 -12.71 -15.57 -13.73
CA LYS A 64 -12.26 -14.28 -13.20
C LYS A 64 -12.89 -13.96 -11.83
N THR A 65 -14.19 -14.18 -11.63
CA THR A 65 -14.83 -13.94 -10.32
C THR A 65 -14.37 -14.92 -9.24
N LEU A 66 -13.93 -16.11 -9.63
CA LEU A 66 -13.31 -17.11 -8.74
C LEU A 66 -11.82 -16.86 -8.46
N ASN A 67 -11.25 -15.74 -8.95
CA ASN A 67 -9.81 -15.42 -8.88
C ASN A 67 -8.89 -16.44 -9.58
N GLN A 68 -9.40 -17.24 -10.51
CA GLN A 68 -8.61 -18.12 -11.37
C GLN A 68 -8.20 -17.34 -12.63
N TYR A 69 -7.30 -16.38 -12.46
CA TYR A 69 -6.99 -15.40 -13.50
C TYR A 69 -6.25 -16.01 -14.69
N GLU A 70 -5.32 -16.95 -14.46
CA GLU A 70 -4.57 -17.65 -15.50
C GLU A 70 -5.50 -18.50 -16.39
N ASP A 71 -6.38 -19.30 -15.78
CA ASP A 71 -7.41 -20.07 -16.49
C ASP A 71 -8.38 -19.14 -17.25
N ALA A 72 -8.74 -18.00 -16.66
CA ALA A 72 -9.60 -17.01 -17.30
C ALA A 72 -8.92 -16.44 -18.56
N ILE A 73 -7.62 -16.15 -18.52
CA ILE A 73 -6.84 -15.65 -19.65
C ILE A 73 -6.81 -16.67 -20.79
N GLU A 74 -6.56 -17.94 -20.51
CA GLU A 74 -6.62 -19.00 -21.53
C GLU A 74 -8.01 -19.07 -22.17
N CYS A 75 -9.06 -19.05 -21.35
CA CYS A 75 -10.44 -19.02 -21.82
C CYS A 75 -10.74 -17.80 -22.70
N TYR A 76 -10.26 -16.60 -22.32
CA TYR A 76 -10.43 -15.41 -23.15
C TYR A 76 -9.64 -15.49 -24.45
N ASN A 77 -8.46 -16.11 -24.47
CA ASN A 77 -7.71 -16.33 -25.72
C ASN A 77 -8.53 -17.19 -26.70
N GLU A 78 -9.19 -18.24 -26.21
CA GLU A 78 -10.11 -19.04 -27.02
C GLU A 78 -11.30 -18.20 -27.51
N ALA A 79 -11.92 -17.41 -26.62
CA ALA A 79 -13.05 -16.54 -26.97
C ALA A 79 -12.68 -15.51 -28.06
N ILE A 80 -11.53 -14.87 -27.92
CA ILE A 80 -10.98 -13.91 -28.88
C ILE A 80 -10.64 -14.60 -30.20
N SER A 81 -10.13 -15.84 -30.19
CA SER A 81 -9.85 -16.58 -31.42
C SER A 81 -11.12 -16.88 -32.24
N ILE A 82 -12.26 -17.06 -31.55
CA ILE A 82 -13.56 -17.31 -32.18
C ILE A 82 -14.19 -15.99 -32.65
N ASN A 83 -14.09 -14.93 -31.85
CA ASN A 83 -14.60 -13.61 -32.20
C ASN A 83 -13.56 -12.51 -31.87
N PRO A 84 -12.65 -12.18 -32.80
CA PRO A 84 -11.61 -11.19 -32.56
C PRO A 84 -12.13 -9.77 -32.33
N LYS A 85 -13.38 -9.50 -32.72
CA LYS A 85 -14.05 -8.20 -32.58
C LYS A 85 -14.89 -8.08 -31.30
N ASP A 86 -14.76 -9.02 -30.37
CA ASP A 86 -15.42 -8.95 -29.07
C ASP A 86 -14.63 -8.00 -28.14
N GLU A 87 -15.08 -6.75 -28.02
CA GLU A 87 -14.40 -5.77 -27.17
C GLU A 87 -14.42 -6.15 -25.68
N ASP A 88 -15.47 -6.85 -25.23
CA ASP A 88 -15.67 -7.21 -23.82
C ASP A 88 -14.76 -8.37 -23.43
N ALA A 89 -14.47 -9.30 -24.36
CA ALA A 89 -13.49 -10.36 -24.17
C ALA A 89 -12.07 -9.79 -24.05
N TRP A 90 -11.67 -8.86 -24.93
CA TRP A 90 -10.38 -8.16 -24.84
C TRP A 90 -10.24 -7.38 -23.54
N TYR A 91 -11.24 -6.57 -23.19
CA TYR A 91 -11.25 -5.81 -21.95
C TYR A 91 -11.18 -6.74 -20.72
N SER A 92 -11.95 -7.83 -20.70
CA SER A 92 -11.97 -8.77 -19.57
C SER A 92 -10.67 -9.57 -19.42
N LYS A 93 -9.99 -9.88 -20.53
CA LYS A 93 -8.62 -10.44 -20.50
C LYS A 93 -7.65 -9.43 -19.89
N GLY A 94 -7.71 -8.17 -20.32
CA GLY A 94 -6.90 -7.08 -19.76
C GLY A 94 -7.09 -6.93 -18.25
N LEU A 95 -8.34 -7.01 -17.77
CA LEU A 95 -8.63 -6.99 -16.33
C LEU A 95 -7.98 -8.15 -15.57
N ALA A 96 -8.00 -9.37 -16.13
CA ALA A 96 -7.38 -10.53 -15.50
C ALA A 96 -5.84 -10.37 -15.43
N LEU A 97 -5.22 -9.91 -16.51
CA LEU A 97 -3.78 -9.61 -16.56
C LEU A 97 -3.39 -8.51 -15.55
N PHE A 98 -4.20 -7.45 -15.44
CA PHE A 98 -4.00 -6.40 -14.44
C PHE A 98 -4.01 -6.95 -13.01
N LYS A 99 -4.90 -7.91 -12.70
CA LYS A 99 -4.93 -8.56 -11.37
C LYS A 99 -3.71 -9.42 -11.09
N LEU A 100 -3.05 -9.93 -12.13
CA LEU A 100 -1.77 -10.62 -12.03
C LEU A 100 -0.55 -9.67 -12.03
N ASN A 101 -0.78 -8.35 -12.07
CA ASN A 101 0.25 -7.30 -12.21
C ASN A 101 1.03 -7.36 -13.53
N GLN A 102 0.46 -7.97 -14.57
CA GLN A 102 0.97 -7.95 -15.95
C GLN A 102 0.40 -6.72 -16.66
N PHE A 103 0.97 -5.55 -16.33
CA PHE A 103 0.38 -4.26 -16.72
C PHE A 103 0.56 -3.95 -18.19
N GLU A 104 1.72 -4.28 -18.77
CA GLU A 104 2.04 -4.09 -20.18
C GLU A 104 1.09 -4.91 -21.08
N GLU A 105 0.92 -6.20 -20.80
CA GLU A 105 0.00 -7.07 -21.56
C GLU A 105 -1.46 -6.67 -21.34
N ALA A 106 -1.82 -6.16 -20.17
CA ALA A 106 -3.14 -5.60 -19.92
C ALA A 106 -3.40 -4.36 -20.81
N ILE A 107 -2.41 -3.47 -20.97
CA ILE A 107 -2.49 -2.29 -21.84
C ILE A 107 -2.71 -2.70 -23.30
N GLU A 108 -2.01 -3.74 -23.80
CA GLU A 108 -2.23 -4.27 -25.15
C GLU A 108 -3.69 -4.73 -25.33
N CYS A 109 -4.22 -5.48 -24.37
CA CYS A 109 -5.61 -5.93 -24.42
C CYS A 109 -6.61 -4.76 -24.37
N TYR A 110 -6.34 -3.72 -23.58
CA TYR A 110 -7.18 -2.53 -23.55
C TYR A 110 -7.11 -1.73 -24.85
N ASN A 111 -5.94 -1.66 -25.50
CA ASN A 111 -5.78 -1.03 -26.81
C ASN A 111 -6.63 -1.73 -27.86
N GLU A 112 -6.68 -3.06 -27.87
CA GLU A 112 -7.56 -3.82 -28.77
C GLU A 112 -9.05 -3.57 -28.47
N ALA A 113 -9.45 -3.54 -27.20
CA ALA A 113 -10.82 -3.20 -26.83
C ALA A 113 -11.21 -1.77 -27.29
N ILE A 114 -10.29 -0.81 -27.17
CA ILE A 114 -10.47 0.58 -27.61
C ILE A 114 -10.49 0.69 -29.14
N SER A 115 -9.65 -0.08 -29.85
CA SER A 115 -9.61 -0.07 -31.32
C SER A 115 -10.94 -0.54 -31.92
N ILE A 116 -11.57 -1.54 -31.29
CA ILE A 116 -12.89 -2.06 -31.64
C ILE A 116 -14.00 -1.08 -31.23
N LYS A 117 -13.90 -0.51 -30.01
CA LYS A 117 -14.88 0.42 -29.44
C LYS A 117 -14.19 1.67 -28.89
N PRO A 118 -14.02 2.71 -29.73
CA PRO A 118 -13.28 3.92 -29.33
C PRO A 118 -13.86 4.66 -28.11
N LYS A 119 -15.18 4.56 -27.88
CA LYS A 119 -15.87 5.17 -26.74
C LYS A 119 -16.08 4.19 -25.57
N TYR A 120 -15.14 3.28 -25.35
CA TYR A 120 -15.18 2.34 -24.23
C TYR A 120 -14.59 3.00 -22.96
N LEU A 121 -15.47 3.61 -22.16
CA LEU A 121 -15.11 4.30 -20.91
C LEU A 121 -14.17 3.50 -20.01
N TYR A 122 -14.54 2.25 -19.68
CA TYR A 122 -13.79 1.44 -18.72
C TYR A 122 -12.43 1.00 -19.26
N ALA A 123 -12.31 0.69 -20.56
CA ALA A 123 -11.03 0.34 -21.17
C ALA A 123 -10.05 1.53 -21.14
N TRP A 124 -10.50 2.75 -21.44
CA TRP A 124 -9.67 3.96 -21.31
C TRP A 124 -9.23 4.19 -19.87
N TYR A 125 -10.17 4.11 -18.91
CA TYR A 125 -9.86 4.32 -17.50
C TYR A 125 -8.88 3.28 -16.95
N ASP A 126 -9.10 1.98 -17.21
CA ASP A 126 -8.25 0.90 -16.70
C ASP A 126 -6.89 0.84 -17.40
N LYS A 127 -6.81 1.27 -18.67
CA LYS A 127 -5.52 1.54 -19.33
C LYS A 127 -4.75 2.63 -18.59
N GLY A 128 -5.42 3.73 -18.23
CA GLY A 128 -4.82 4.80 -17.41
C GLY A 128 -4.31 4.30 -16.07
N LEU A 129 -5.07 3.42 -15.39
CA LEU A 129 -4.64 2.79 -14.14
C LEU A 129 -3.40 1.92 -14.32
N ALA A 130 -3.32 1.14 -15.41
CA ALA A 130 -2.15 0.31 -15.71
C ALA A 130 -0.90 1.16 -15.96
N LEU A 131 -1.01 2.21 -16.77
CA LEU A 131 0.07 3.17 -17.02
C LEU A 131 0.53 3.85 -15.73
N PHE A 132 -0.41 4.23 -14.86
CA PHE A 132 -0.10 4.80 -13.54
C PHE A 132 0.71 3.82 -12.67
N LYS A 133 0.40 2.50 -12.71
CA LYS A 133 1.17 1.47 -11.99
C LYS A 133 2.59 1.31 -12.54
N LEU A 134 2.80 1.59 -13.82
CA LEU A 134 4.10 1.62 -14.47
C LEU A 134 4.85 2.96 -14.28
N ASN A 135 4.27 3.92 -13.54
CA ASN A 135 4.78 5.29 -13.38
C ASN A 135 4.84 6.12 -14.68
N GLN A 136 4.05 5.75 -15.68
CA GLN A 136 3.84 6.50 -16.92
C GLN A 136 2.67 7.47 -16.70
N PHE A 137 2.94 8.57 -15.99
CA PHE A 137 1.88 9.45 -15.46
C PHE A 137 1.27 10.34 -16.55
N GLU A 138 2.06 10.82 -17.50
CA GLU A 138 1.61 11.64 -18.62
C GLU A 138 0.63 10.87 -19.51
N GLU A 139 0.98 9.65 -19.92
CA GLU A 139 0.12 8.80 -20.74
C GLU A 139 -1.13 8.32 -19.97
N ALA A 140 -1.02 8.14 -18.65
CA ALA A 140 -2.17 7.88 -17.79
C ALA A 140 -3.16 9.06 -17.80
N ILE A 141 -2.66 10.30 -17.74
CA ILE A 141 -3.49 11.51 -17.81
C ILE A 141 -4.24 11.60 -19.14
N GLU A 142 -3.60 11.27 -20.27
CA GLU A 142 -4.26 11.22 -21.57
C GLU A 142 -5.43 10.22 -21.57
N CYS A 143 -5.21 9.01 -21.03
CA CYS A 143 -6.25 7.99 -20.92
C CYS A 143 -7.41 8.44 -20.01
N TYR A 144 -7.11 9.10 -18.88
CA TYR A 144 -8.15 9.66 -18.02
C TYR A 144 -8.92 10.80 -18.67
N ASN A 145 -8.26 11.64 -19.50
CA ASN A 145 -8.93 12.67 -20.28
C ASN A 145 -9.93 12.07 -21.26
N GLU A 146 -9.58 10.97 -21.94
CA GLU A 146 -10.53 10.25 -22.80
C GLU A 146 -11.70 9.65 -22.01
N ALA A 147 -11.45 9.06 -20.84
CA ALA A 147 -12.52 8.59 -19.97
C ALA A 147 -13.46 9.74 -19.53
N ILE A 148 -12.91 10.91 -19.21
CA ILE A 148 -13.67 12.13 -18.85
C ILE A 148 -14.44 12.66 -20.07
N SER A 149 -13.86 12.64 -21.27
CA SER A 149 -14.52 13.10 -22.50
C SER A 149 -15.75 12.25 -22.82
N ILE A 150 -15.67 10.93 -22.58
CA ILE A 150 -16.77 9.97 -22.75
C ILE A 150 -17.83 10.16 -21.64
N LYS A 151 -17.40 10.31 -20.38
CA LYS A 151 -18.30 10.50 -19.23
C LYS A 151 -17.78 11.60 -18.31
N PRO A 152 -18.21 12.86 -18.50
CA PRO A 152 -17.69 14.01 -17.75
C PRO A 152 -17.87 13.94 -16.23
N LYS A 153 -18.89 13.22 -15.75
CA LYS A 153 -19.17 13.01 -14.32
C LYS A 153 -18.62 11.68 -13.78
N TYR A 154 -17.56 11.14 -14.38
CA TYR A 154 -16.92 9.94 -13.88
C TYR A 154 -15.91 10.27 -12.77
N LEU A 155 -16.36 10.14 -11.52
CA LEU A 155 -15.61 10.48 -10.29
C LEU A 155 -14.16 9.97 -10.31
N TYR A 156 -13.98 8.68 -10.63
CA TYR A 156 -12.70 8.01 -10.50
C TYR A 156 -11.65 8.55 -11.49
N ALA A 157 -12.03 8.87 -12.73
CA ALA A 157 -11.08 9.43 -13.68
C ALA A 157 -10.60 10.83 -13.27
N TRP A 158 -11.47 11.69 -12.72
CA TRP A 158 -11.04 12.99 -12.17
C TRP A 158 -10.09 12.81 -10.99
N TYR A 159 -10.43 11.92 -10.06
CA TYR A 159 -9.61 11.67 -8.89
C TYR A 159 -8.23 11.08 -9.26
N ASP A 160 -8.18 10.06 -10.11
CA ASP A 160 -6.92 9.40 -10.50
C ASP A 160 -6.07 10.27 -11.43
N LYS A 161 -6.69 11.12 -12.26
CA LYS A 161 -5.97 12.21 -12.96
C LYS A 161 -5.32 13.17 -11.97
N GLY A 162 -6.02 13.57 -10.92
CA GLY A 162 -5.46 14.39 -9.84
C GLY A 162 -4.26 13.73 -9.16
N LEU A 163 -4.31 12.41 -8.93
CA LEU A 163 -3.19 11.65 -8.38
C LEU A 163 -1.98 11.63 -9.32
N ALA A 164 -2.19 11.44 -10.63
CA ALA A 164 -1.13 11.45 -11.63
C ALA A 164 -0.46 12.83 -11.70
N LEU A 165 -1.25 13.90 -11.75
CA LEU A 165 -0.75 15.29 -11.73
C LEU A 165 0.05 15.59 -10.45
N PHE A 166 -0.41 15.11 -9.30
CA PHE A 166 0.33 15.23 -8.04
C PHE A 166 1.70 14.53 -8.11
N LYS A 167 1.79 13.35 -8.74
CA LYS A 167 3.07 12.63 -8.93
C LYS A 167 4.04 13.38 -9.85
N LEU A 168 3.51 14.19 -10.77
CA LEU A 168 4.28 15.08 -11.63
C LEU A 168 4.57 16.46 -10.99
N ASN A 169 4.21 16.66 -9.72
CA ASN A 169 4.30 17.94 -9.01
C ASN A 169 3.50 19.08 -9.65
N GLN A 170 2.48 18.77 -10.46
CA GLN A 170 1.54 19.74 -11.03
C GLN A 170 0.37 19.94 -10.05
N PHE A 171 0.67 20.64 -8.96
CA PHE A 171 -0.19 20.69 -7.78
C PHE A 171 -1.48 21.50 -8.00
N GLU A 172 -1.42 22.61 -8.73
CA GLU A 172 -2.57 23.45 -9.03
C GLU A 172 -3.59 22.72 -9.91
N GLU A 173 -3.15 22.01 -10.94
CA GLU A 173 -3.99 21.17 -11.80
C GLU A 173 -4.57 19.97 -11.03
N ALA A 174 -3.78 19.36 -10.14
CA ALA A 174 -4.27 18.29 -9.27
C ALA A 174 -5.42 18.77 -8.37
N ILE A 175 -5.31 19.97 -7.78
CA ILE A 175 -6.38 20.56 -6.96
C ILE A 175 -7.66 20.77 -7.79
N LYS A 176 -7.55 21.25 -9.04
CA LYS A 176 -8.71 21.39 -9.94
C LYS A 176 -9.40 20.04 -10.16
N CYS A 177 -8.63 18.99 -10.41
CA CYS A 177 -9.18 17.64 -10.60
C CYS A 177 -9.86 17.10 -9.33
N TYR A 178 -9.28 17.31 -8.14
CA TYR A 178 -9.92 16.93 -6.89
C TYR A 178 -11.19 17.74 -6.60
N ASN A 179 -11.23 19.03 -6.96
CA ASN A 179 -12.45 19.83 -6.84
C ASN A 179 -13.58 19.27 -7.73
N GLU A 180 -13.27 18.83 -8.95
CA GLU A 180 -14.26 18.14 -9.79
C GLU A 180 -14.73 16.81 -9.19
N ALA A 181 -13.80 16.02 -8.63
CA ALA A 181 -14.18 14.79 -7.93
C ALA A 181 -15.11 15.08 -6.73
N ILE A 182 -14.80 16.10 -5.94
CA ILE A 182 -15.61 16.55 -4.80
C ILE A 182 -16.97 17.09 -5.26
N SER A 183 -17.04 17.83 -6.38
CA SER A 183 -18.30 18.35 -6.92
C SER A 183 -19.24 17.23 -7.37
N ILE A 184 -18.67 16.14 -7.93
CA ILE A 184 -19.41 14.94 -8.32
C ILE A 184 -19.88 14.15 -7.10
N ASN A 185 -19.01 13.96 -6.10
CA ASN A 185 -19.34 13.28 -4.86
C ASN A 185 -18.69 13.97 -3.65
N PRO A 186 -19.43 14.84 -2.94
CA PRO A 186 -18.91 15.55 -1.77
C PRO A 186 -18.51 14.64 -0.60
N LYS A 187 -19.01 13.40 -0.56
CA LYS A 187 -18.71 12.40 0.48
C LYS A 187 -17.51 11.51 0.14
N TYR A 188 -16.72 11.85 -0.87
CA TYR A 188 -15.52 11.11 -1.21
C TYR A 188 -14.32 11.64 -0.42
N ASP A 189 -14.14 11.08 0.77
CA ASP A 189 -13.09 11.44 1.74
C ASP A 189 -11.67 11.44 1.16
N ASN A 190 -11.36 10.49 0.27
CA ASN A 190 -10.06 10.43 -0.41
C ASN A 190 -9.73 11.67 -1.24
N ALA A 191 -10.71 12.28 -1.92
CA ALA A 191 -10.48 13.49 -2.70
C ALA A 191 -10.21 14.70 -1.80
N TRP A 192 -10.91 14.83 -0.68
CA TRP A 192 -10.63 15.84 0.35
C TRP A 192 -9.25 15.67 0.96
N HIS A 193 -8.90 14.44 1.36
CA HIS A 193 -7.59 14.12 1.90
C HIS A 193 -6.46 14.50 0.94
N ASN A 194 -6.55 14.06 -0.33
CA ASN A 194 -5.48 14.30 -1.30
C ASN A 194 -5.42 15.76 -1.73
N LYS A 195 -6.55 16.48 -1.81
CA LYS A 195 -6.55 17.93 -1.96
C LYS A 195 -5.80 18.60 -0.81
N GLY A 196 -6.06 18.19 0.43
CA GLY A 196 -5.33 18.68 1.61
C GLY A 196 -3.82 18.40 1.53
N SER A 197 -3.44 17.21 1.07
CA SER A 197 -2.03 16.84 0.85
C SER A 197 -1.37 17.67 -0.25
N THR A 198 -2.08 17.97 -1.33
CA THR A 198 -1.58 18.86 -2.38
C THR A 198 -1.40 20.29 -1.87
N LEU A 199 -2.37 20.83 -1.14
CA LEU A 199 -2.29 22.16 -0.52
C LEU A 199 -1.12 22.25 0.47
N PHE A 200 -0.89 21.19 1.25
CA PHE A 200 0.27 21.11 2.13
C PHE A 200 1.60 21.25 1.36
N ASN A 201 1.74 20.61 0.19
CA ASN A 201 2.94 20.73 -0.64
C ASN A 201 3.13 22.13 -1.24
N LEU A 202 2.04 22.88 -1.40
CA LEU A 202 2.05 24.30 -1.77
C LEU A 202 2.25 25.25 -0.56
N ASN A 203 2.49 24.71 0.64
CA ASN A 203 2.57 25.45 1.91
C ASN A 203 1.27 26.21 2.28
N GLN A 204 0.13 25.83 1.71
CA GLN A 204 -1.19 26.38 2.03
C GLN A 204 -1.81 25.61 3.21
N PHE A 205 -1.22 25.80 4.39
CA PHE A 205 -1.48 24.94 5.55
C PHE A 205 -2.88 25.10 6.15
N GLN A 206 -3.47 26.31 6.13
CA GLN A 206 -4.81 26.53 6.68
C GLN A 206 -5.88 25.84 5.83
N GLU A 207 -5.79 25.97 4.51
CA GLU A 207 -6.67 25.33 3.54
C GLU A 207 -6.51 23.81 3.56
N ALA A 208 -5.27 23.33 3.76
CA ALA A 208 -5.01 21.91 3.94
C ALA A 208 -5.73 21.35 5.18
N ILE A 209 -5.67 22.05 6.33
CA ILE A 209 -6.38 21.66 7.56
C ILE A 209 -7.90 21.61 7.32
N GLN A 210 -8.47 22.57 6.60
CA GLN A 210 -9.89 22.54 6.26
C GLN A 210 -10.25 21.29 5.46
N CYS A 211 -9.44 20.95 4.44
CA CYS A 211 -9.67 19.74 3.64
C CYS A 211 -9.54 18.45 4.48
N TYR A 212 -8.58 18.38 5.39
CA TYR A 212 -8.46 17.22 6.30
C TYR A 212 -9.64 17.13 7.28
N ASN A 213 -10.16 18.26 7.78
CA ASN A 213 -11.35 18.26 8.61
C ASN A 213 -12.57 17.70 7.87
N GLU A 214 -12.75 18.05 6.59
CA GLU A 214 -13.81 17.46 5.76
C GLU A 214 -13.61 15.95 5.55
N ALA A 215 -12.39 15.51 5.25
CA ALA A 215 -12.11 14.08 5.13
C ALA A 215 -12.42 13.31 6.44
N ILE A 216 -12.07 13.88 7.60
CA ILE A 216 -12.33 13.32 8.93
C ILE A 216 -13.83 13.35 9.28
N SER A 217 -14.56 14.41 8.91
CA SER A 217 -16.00 14.52 9.18
C SER A 217 -16.79 13.44 8.42
N ILE A 218 -16.37 13.13 7.20
CA ILE A 218 -16.93 12.08 6.36
C ILE A 218 -16.52 10.69 6.87
N ASN A 219 -15.24 10.51 7.19
CA ASN A 219 -14.67 9.26 7.67
C ASN A 219 -13.81 9.47 8.94
N PRO A 220 -14.43 9.41 10.13
CA PRO A 220 -13.70 9.62 11.39
C PRO A 220 -12.58 8.60 11.65
N LYS A 221 -12.59 7.44 10.98
CA LYS A 221 -11.59 6.38 11.10
C LYS A 221 -10.45 6.51 10.08
N TYR A 222 -10.32 7.65 9.41
CA TYR A 222 -9.25 7.89 8.45
C TYR A 222 -7.95 8.33 9.17
N ASP A 223 -7.15 7.34 9.60
CA ASP A 223 -5.89 7.55 10.31
C ASP A 223 -4.89 8.47 9.58
N ASN A 224 -4.72 8.31 8.26
CA ASN A 224 -3.85 9.18 7.46
C ASN A 224 -4.31 10.65 7.47
N ALA A 225 -5.61 10.93 7.45
CA ALA A 225 -6.13 12.29 7.48
C ALA A 225 -5.85 12.97 8.83
N TRP A 226 -6.04 12.25 9.94
CA TRP A 226 -5.64 12.71 11.28
C TRP A 226 -4.13 12.99 11.37
N HIS A 227 -3.30 12.07 10.88
CA HIS A 227 -1.86 12.26 10.86
C HIS A 227 -1.43 13.47 10.01
N ASN A 228 -2.00 13.63 8.82
CA ASN A 228 -1.61 14.71 7.91
C ASN A 228 -2.10 16.06 8.41
N LYS A 229 -3.27 16.13 9.07
CA LYS A 229 -3.69 17.29 9.84
C LYS A 229 -2.69 17.61 10.95
N GLY A 230 -2.28 16.62 11.74
CA GLY A 230 -1.27 16.80 12.80
C GLY A 230 0.07 17.32 12.25
N SER A 231 0.52 16.79 11.11
CA SER A 231 1.74 17.25 10.43
C SER A 231 1.61 18.67 9.88
N THR A 232 0.42 19.06 9.47
CA THR A 232 0.15 20.43 9.03
C THR A 232 0.17 21.41 10.21
N LEU A 233 -0.46 21.06 11.33
CA LEU A 233 -0.42 21.82 12.58
C LEU A 233 1.00 21.94 13.13
N PHE A 234 1.81 20.87 13.02
CA PHE A 234 3.23 20.90 13.38
C PHE A 234 4.01 21.97 12.59
N ASN A 235 3.77 22.11 11.28
CA ASN A 235 4.42 23.14 10.45
C ASN A 235 3.96 24.56 10.80
N LEU A 236 2.76 24.70 11.38
CA LEU A 236 2.27 25.96 11.95
C LEU A 236 2.74 26.20 13.40
N ASN A 237 3.60 25.34 13.94
CA ASN A 237 4.04 25.33 15.35
C ASN A 237 2.91 25.17 16.38
N GLN A 238 1.77 24.61 15.98
CA GLN A 238 0.63 24.28 16.86
C GLN A 238 0.82 22.87 17.42
N PHE A 239 1.76 22.73 18.35
CA PHE A 239 2.28 21.43 18.79
C PHE A 239 1.29 20.64 19.63
N GLU A 240 0.53 21.28 20.50
CA GLU A 240 -0.47 20.64 21.35
C GLU A 240 -1.58 20.00 20.50
N GLU A 241 -2.13 20.74 19.55
CA GLU A 241 -3.17 20.26 18.63
C GLU A 241 -2.62 19.20 17.67
N ALA A 242 -1.35 19.31 17.25
CA ALA A 242 -0.69 18.29 16.45
C ALA A 242 -0.61 16.96 17.21
N ILE A 243 -0.19 16.98 18.48
CA ILE A 243 -0.14 15.78 19.34
C ILE A 243 -1.53 15.16 19.49
N GLN A 244 -2.58 15.96 19.68
CA GLN A 244 -3.95 15.45 19.74
C GLN A 244 -4.32 14.68 18.46
N CYS A 245 -4.07 15.28 17.28
CA CYS A 245 -4.33 14.63 16.00
C CYS A 245 -3.53 13.34 15.81
N TYR A 246 -2.26 13.31 16.23
CA TYR A 246 -1.44 12.10 16.18
C TYR A 246 -1.94 11.01 17.13
N ASN A 247 -2.41 11.37 18.32
CA ASN A 247 -3.03 10.41 19.26
C ASN A 247 -4.31 9.81 18.69
N GLU A 248 -5.14 10.61 18.02
CA GLU A 248 -6.32 10.10 17.30
C GLU A 248 -5.92 9.09 16.23
N ALA A 249 -4.92 9.42 15.39
CA ALA A 249 -4.41 8.49 14.38
C ALA A 249 -3.89 7.17 15.00
N ILE A 250 -3.19 7.24 16.14
CA ILE A 250 -2.70 6.06 16.89
C ILE A 250 -3.85 5.24 17.47
N SER A 251 -4.90 5.90 17.98
CA SER A 251 -6.06 5.22 18.56
C SER A 251 -6.81 4.38 17.50
N ILE A 252 -6.89 4.91 16.27
CA ILE A 252 -7.48 4.25 15.12
C ILE A 252 -6.57 3.13 14.61
N ASN A 253 -5.27 3.42 14.47
CA ASN A 253 -4.27 2.48 13.99
C ASN A 253 -3.05 2.43 14.92
N PRO A 254 -3.03 1.50 15.89
CA PRO A 254 -1.92 1.37 16.83
C PRO A 254 -0.57 0.99 16.20
N LYS A 255 -0.54 0.61 14.91
CA LYS A 255 0.68 0.31 14.15
C LYS A 255 1.16 1.50 13.30
N PHE A 256 0.54 2.67 13.45
CA PHE A 256 0.87 3.86 12.70
C PHE A 256 2.12 4.56 13.25
N HIS A 257 3.27 3.97 12.97
CA HIS A 257 4.55 4.34 13.57
C HIS A 257 5.02 5.78 13.28
N TRP A 258 4.56 6.41 12.18
CA TRP A 258 4.85 7.81 11.84
C TRP A 258 4.25 8.80 12.83
N ALA A 259 3.05 8.55 13.36
CA ALA A 259 2.44 9.42 14.38
C ALA A 259 3.26 9.43 15.69
N PHE A 260 3.73 8.26 16.15
CA PHE A 260 4.64 8.19 17.30
C PHE A 260 5.95 8.95 17.03
N GLU A 261 6.51 8.82 15.83
CA GLU A 261 7.74 9.52 15.45
C GLU A 261 7.58 11.05 15.59
N ASN A 262 6.48 11.61 15.07
CA ASN A 262 6.22 13.05 15.13
C ASN A 262 5.93 13.54 16.56
N ILE A 263 5.16 12.79 17.36
CA ILE A 263 4.97 13.12 18.79
C ILE A 263 6.32 13.16 19.51
N GLY A 264 7.17 12.16 19.29
CA GLY A 264 8.49 12.08 19.91
C GLY A 264 9.38 13.27 19.55
N LEU A 265 9.33 13.72 18.29
CA LEU A 265 10.07 14.90 17.82
C LEU A 265 9.56 16.20 18.48
N ILE A 266 8.25 16.37 18.62
CA ILE A 266 7.67 17.51 19.34
C ILE A 266 8.16 17.53 20.79
N LEU A 267 8.07 16.38 21.48
CA LEU A 267 8.50 16.26 22.88
C LEU A 267 9.99 16.53 23.06
N GLN A 268 10.84 16.10 22.10
CA GLN A 268 12.27 16.45 22.10
C GLN A 268 12.50 17.96 21.98
N ASN A 269 11.79 18.63 21.07
CA ASN A 269 11.88 20.08 20.91
C ASN A 269 11.44 20.82 22.17
N GLN A 270 10.45 20.29 22.90
CA GLN A 270 10.01 20.79 24.21
C GLN A 270 10.93 20.37 25.38
N GLN A 271 12.06 19.71 25.11
CA GLN A 271 13.00 19.15 26.11
C GLN A 271 12.39 18.11 27.07
N LYS A 272 11.21 17.58 26.76
CA LYS A 272 10.55 16.48 27.48
C LYS A 272 11.15 15.14 27.07
N ASN A 273 12.47 15.00 27.29
CA ASN A 273 13.26 13.90 26.74
C ASN A 273 12.88 12.52 27.31
N MET A 274 12.38 12.46 28.55
CA MET A 274 11.85 11.22 29.13
C MET A 274 10.58 10.75 28.41
N ASP A 275 9.63 11.65 28.17
CA ASP A 275 8.39 11.31 27.46
C ASP A 275 8.68 10.92 26.00
N ALA A 276 9.53 11.70 25.33
CA ALA A 276 9.99 11.38 23.98
C ALA A 276 10.64 9.99 23.88
N LEU A 277 11.46 9.61 24.87
CA LEU A 277 12.09 8.30 24.93
C LEU A 277 11.04 7.17 24.95
N THR A 278 9.98 7.32 25.75
CA THR A 278 8.90 6.31 25.83
C THR A 278 8.14 6.17 24.51
N ILE A 279 7.88 7.29 23.83
CA ILE A 279 7.20 7.33 22.54
C ILE A 279 8.06 6.66 21.45
N PHE A 280 9.36 6.95 21.39
CA PHE A 280 10.25 6.30 20.42
C PHE A 280 10.39 4.79 20.68
N GLU A 281 10.30 4.35 21.93
CA GLU A 281 10.27 2.92 22.26
C GLU A 281 9.03 2.22 21.71
N GLN A 282 7.87 2.88 21.78
CA GLN A 282 6.64 2.36 21.17
C GLN A 282 6.77 2.31 19.64
N SER A 283 7.27 3.37 19.00
CA SER A 283 7.50 3.40 17.54
C SER A 283 8.47 2.31 17.07
N LEU A 284 9.57 2.09 17.80
CA LEU A 284 10.57 1.06 17.48
C LEU A 284 10.05 -0.37 17.63
N LYS A 285 9.12 -0.63 18.55
CA LYS A 285 8.45 -1.93 18.67
C LYS A 285 7.65 -2.27 17.42
N ILE A 286 7.09 -1.27 16.75
CA ILE A 286 6.28 -1.42 15.55
C ILE A 286 7.18 -1.53 14.31
N ASN A 287 8.05 -0.54 14.09
CA ASN A 287 8.90 -0.49 12.89
C ASN A 287 10.35 -0.07 13.24
N PRO A 288 11.25 -1.05 13.37
CA PRO A 288 12.69 -0.86 13.52
C PRO A 288 13.33 -0.12 12.33
N TYR A 289 13.57 1.17 12.46
CA TYR A 289 14.19 1.99 11.41
C TYR A 289 15.33 2.87 11.95
N ALA A 290 16.36 3.07 11.14
CA ALA A 290 17.59 3.78 11.52
C ALA A 290 17.32 5.18 12.09
N LEU A 291 16.36 5.90 11.50
CA LEU A 291 16.01 7.25 11.94
C LEU A 291 15.39 7.28 13.34
N ARG A 292 14.56 6.29 13.70
CA ARG A 292 13.94 6.17 15.03
C ARG A 292 14.96 5.79 16.09
N LEU A 293 15.96 4.98 15.73
CA LEU A 293 17.10 4.70 16.60
C LEU A 293 17.91 5.96 16.87
N LYS A 294 18.17 6.78 15.84
CA LYS A 294 18.80 8.10 15.99
C LYS A 294 17.99 8.98 16.94
N TYR A 295 16.67 9.07 16.79
CA TYR A 295 15.86 9.91 17.66
C TYR A 295 15.82 9.42 19.11
N LYS A 296 15.71 8.11 19.33
CA LYS A 296 15.88 7.52 20.66
C LYS A 296 17.25 7.87 21.26
N ALA A 297 18.32 7.76 20.47
CA ALA A 297 19.68 8.09 20.91
C ALA A 297 19.80 9.55 21.33
N ASN A 298 19.18 10.48 20.59
CA ASN A 298 19.15 11.91 20.95
C ASN A 298 18.52 12.12 22.33
N SER A 299 17.33 11.56 22.58
CA SER A 299 16.67 11.68 23.89
C SER A 299 17.54 11.14 25.02
N LEU A 300 18.18 9.98 24.83
CA LEU A 300 19.08 9.38 25.81
C LEU A 300 20.32 10.24 26.07
N PHE A 301 20.85 10.87 25.03
CA PHE A 301 22.01 11.75 25.15
C PHE A 301 21.68 12.96 26.03
N GLU A 302 20.55 13.63 25.77
CA GLU A 302 20.11 14.79 26.55
C GLU A 302 19.78 14.42 28.01
N LEU A 303 19.33 13.17 28.25
CA LEU A 303 19.15 12.61 29.60
C LEU A 303 20.46 12.19 30.29
N ARG A 304 21.63 12.50 29.71
CA ARG A 304 22.97 12.08 30.18
C ARG A 304 23.15 10.56 30.28
N ARG A 305 22.34 9.78 29.57
CA ARG A 305 22.46 8.31 29.45
C ARG A 305 23.40 7.95 28.30
N SER A 306 24.61 8.51 28.33
CA SER A 306 25.55 8.53 27.21
C SER A 306 25.93 7.14 26.69
N SER A 307 26.02 6.13 27.57
CA SER A 307 26.33 4.76 27.15
C SER A 307 25.19 4.13 26.33
N GLN A 308 23.93 4.35 26.73
CA GLN A 308 22.77 3.89 25.98
C GLN A 308 22.60 4.67 24.68
N ALA A 309 22.77 6.00 24.73
CA ALA A 309 22.70 6.86 23.55
C ALA A 309 23.70 6.42 22.47
N LYS A 310 24.95 6.17 22.88
CA LYS A 310 26.04 5.69 22.01
C LYS A 310 25.67 4.38 21.31
N PHE A 311 25.11 3.42 22.05
CA PHE A 311 24.64 2.16 21.47
C PHE A 311 23.63 2.39 20.34
N PHE A 312 22.59 3.21 20.56
CA PHE A 312 21.56 3.46 19.55
C PHE A 312 22.07 4.27 18.37
N TYR A 313 23.03 5.19 18.57
CA TYR A 313 23.72 5.86 17.47
C TYR A 313 24.49 4.88 16.58
N PHE A 314 25.19 3.89 17.15
CA PHE A 314 25.84 2.85 16.35
C PHE A 314 24.85 2.02 15.56
N ALA A 315 23.79 1.54 16.22
CA ALA A 315 22.75 0.78 15.52
C ALA A 315 22.14 1.59 14.36
N ALA A 316 21.96 2.91 14.54
CA ALA A 316 21.48 3.80 13.49
C ALA A 316 22.47 3.94 12.31
N LEU A 317 23.77 4.11 12.57
CA LEU A 317 24.81 4.15 11.51
C LEU A 317 24.84 2.85 10.72
N GLU A 318 24.80 1.71 11.43
CA GLU A 318 24.86 0.38 10.82
C GLU A 318 23.65 0.07 9.93
N MET A 319 22.48 0.66 10.23
CA MET A 319 21.25 0.50 9.47
C MET A 319 21.09 1.51 8.32
N GLY A 320 22.14 2.23 7.93
CA GLY A 320 22.15 3.09 6.74
C GLY A 320 22.20 4.60 6.99
N LEU A 321 22.54 5.03 8.21
CA LEU A 321 22.88 6.45 8.49
C LEU A 321 24.40 6.67 8.58
N ASP A 322 25.21 5.80 8.00
CA ASP A 322 26.68 5.78 8.07
C ASP A 322 27.37 7.09 7.65
N GLN A 323 26.75 7.89 6.76
CA GLN A 323 27.26 9.20 6.37
C GLN A 323 26.78 10.36 7.25
N ASN A 324 25.97 10.09 8.28
CA ASN A 324 25.37 11.14 9.09
C ASN A 324 26.40 11.82 10.02
N ALA A 325 26.87 13.01 9.60
CA ALA A 325 27.86 13.81 10.31
C ALA A 325 27.43 14.20 11.74
N TYR A 326 26.13 14.43 11.95
CA TYR A 326 25.57 14.74 13.27
C TYR A 326 25.78 13.58 14.25
N ILE A 327 25.49 12.35 13.83
CA ILE A 327 25.70 11.16 14.67
C ILE A 327 27.20 10.99 14.98
N LYS A 328 28.08 11.13 13.97
CA LYS A 328 29.54 11.06 14.16
C LYS A 328 30.06 12.11 15.16
N SER A 329 29.55 13.34 15.08
CA SER A 329 29.88 14.43 16.01
C SER A 329 29.40 14.16 17.44
N LYS A 330 28.18 13.61 17.62
CA LYS A 330 27.70 13.21 18.94
C LYS A 330 28.50 12.03 19.51
N LEU A 331 28.90 11.08 18.66
CA LEU A 331 29.73 9.94 19.05
C LEU A 331 31.14 10.33 19.48
N SER A 332 31.78 11.29 18.81
CA SER A 332 33.13 11.76 19.20
C SER A 332 33.14 12.44 20.58
N LYS A 333 32.00 12.99 21.00
CA LYS A 333 31.80 13.55 22.35
C LYS A 333 31.61 12.48 23.44
N ILE A 334 31.42 11.20 23.07
CA ILE A 334 31.20 10.11 24.02
C ILE A 334 32.45 9.21 24.03
N THR A 335 33.34 9.45 24.99
CA THR A 335 34.71 8.88 25.03
C THR A 335 34.78 7.41 25.45
N SER A 336 33.81 6.90 26.21
CA SER A 336 33.78 5.51 26.71
C SER A 336 32.38 4.90 26.67
N ILE A 337 32.29 3.56 26.63
CA ILE A 337 31.04 2.83 26.87
C ILE A 337 31.16 2.20 28.26
N ASN A 338 30.21 2.50 29.15
CA ASN A 338 30.02 1.75 30.38
C ASN A 338 29.03 0.61 30.10
N LEU A 339 29.54 -0.62 30.06
CA LEU A 339 28.71 -1.81 30.04
C LEU A 339 28.52 -2.27 31.49
N GLN A 340 27.31 -2.18 32.03
CA GLN A 340 26.97 -2.82 33.28
C GLN A 340 26.67 -4.31 33.03
N PHE A 341 27.48 -5.18 33.62
CA PHE A 341 27.27 -6.63 33.63
C PHE A 341 27.19 -7.09 35.09
N GLN A 342 26.02 -7.60 35.52
CA GLN A 342 25.86 -8.27 36.82
C GLN A 342 26.51 -7.51 38.00
N GLY A 343 26.33 -6.19 38.07
CA GLY A 343 26.88 -5.36 39.16
C GLY A 343 28.30 -4.79 38.95
N TYR A 344 28.99 -5.12 37.85
CA TYR A 344 30.29 -4.54 37.49
C TYR A 344 30.16 -3.51 36.36
N ILE A 345 30.84 -2.37 36.50
CA ILE A 345 30.98 -1.34 35.45
C ILE A 345 32.28 -1.61 34.70
N LEU A 346 32.20 -2.11 33.46
CA LEU A 346 33.35 -2.15 32.56
C LEU A 346 33.41 -0.86 31.74
N MET A 347 34.49 -0.08 31.93
CA MET A 347 34.86 1.01 31.01
C MET A 347 35.68 0.43 29.87
N ILE A 348 35.11 0.34 28.66
CA ILE A 348 35.82 -0.12 27.47
C ILE A 348 36.11 1.06 26.55
N PRO A 349 37.39 1.31 26.18
CA PRO A 349 37.76 2.25 25.13
C PRO A 349 37.09 1.88 23.81
N PHE A 350 36.54 2.87 23.14
CA PHE A 350 35.63 2.67 22.02
C PHE A 350 36.22 1.90 20.82
N LYS A 351 37.54 2.00 20.59
CA LYS A 351 38.23 1.31 19.49
C LYS A 351 38.22 -0.21 19.63
N ASP A 352 37.93 -0.74 20.82
CA ASP A 352 38.06 -2.15 21.14
C ASP A 352 36.71 -2.87 21.30
N CYS A 353 35.59 -2.18 21.02
CA CYS A 353 34.26 -2.75 21.21
C CYS A 353 33.86 -3.64 20.02
N SER A 354 34.02 -4.96 20.19
CA SER A 354 33.68 -5.93 19.14
C SER A 354 32.17 -6.11 18.97
N VAL A 355 31.72 -6.48 17.76
CA VAL A 355 30.32 -6.85 17.45
C VAL A 355 29.76 -7.84 18.48
N ARG A 356 30.60 -8.74 19.00
CA ARG A 356 30.26 -9.73 20.02
C ARG A 356 29.88 -9.11 21.38
N GLN A 357 30.57 -8.05 21.80
CA GLN A 357 30.26 -7.35 23.06
C GLN A 357 28.95 -6.55 22.95
N ILE A 358 28.66 -6.01 21.77
CA ILE A 358 27.39 -5.34 21.45
C ILE A 358 26.22 -6.33 21.51
N VAL A 359 26.41 -7.54 20.96
CA VAL A 359 25.43 -8.64 21.01
C VAL A 359 25.15 -9.09 22.44
N GLN A 360 26.18 -9.25 23.26
CA GLN A 360 26.01 -9.70 24.66
C GLN A 360 25.25 -8.66 25.51
N TYR A 361 25.50 -7.36 25.29
CA TYR A 361 24.76 -6.30 25.98
C TYR A 361 23.28 -6.26 25.61
N LEU A 362 22.96 -6.47 24.32
CA LEU A 362 21.59 -6.54 23.81
C LEU A 362 20.77 -7.66 24.44
N ILE A 363 21.39 -8.83 24.61
CA ILE A 363 20.79 -10.01 25.26
C ILE A 363 20.54 -9.72 26.74
N ASN A 364 21.51 -9.12 27.43
CA ASN A 364 21.49 -8.98 28.88
C ASN A 364 20.58 -7.86 29.42
N ASN A 365 20.34 -6.79 28.64
CA ASN A 365 19.57 -5.64 29.13
C ASN A 365 18.10 -5.62 28.71
N GLN A 366 17.59 -6.73 28.14
CA GLN A 366 16.21 -6.86 27.65
C GLN A 366 15.74 -5.65 26.82
N CYS A 367 16.67 -4.95 26.17
CA CYS A 367 16.39 -3.60 25.69
C CYS A 367 15.41 -3.59 24.51
N LEU A 368 15.16 -4.73 23.87
CA LEU A 368 14.09 -4.97 22.89
C LEU A 368 13.71 -6.47 22.83
N ASN A 369 12.50 -6.76 22.33
CA ASN A 369 11.98 -8.11 22.10
C ASN A 369 12.96 -8.98 21.27
N VAL A 370 13.05 -10.29 21.58
CA VAL A 370 13.87 -11.31 20.90
C VAL A 370 13.82 -11.23 19.36
N VAL A 371 12.68 -10.86 18.77
CA VAL A 371 12.53 -10.68 17.32
C VAL A 371 13.40 -9.53 16.79
N PHE A 372 13.52 -8.45 17.54
CA PHE A 372 14.34 -7.29 17.22
C PHE A 372 15.83 -7.59 17.33
N GLN A 373 16.23 -8.30 18.39
CA GLN A 373 17.60 -8.79 18.57
C GLN A 373 18.02 -9.64 17.37
N ARG A 374 17.16 -10.54 16.88
CA ARG A 374 17.42 -11.38 15.70
C ARG A 374 17.55 -10.56 14.39
N LYS A 375 16.76 -9.50 14.20
CA LYS A 375 16.86 -8.64 13.00
C LYS A 375 18.14 -7.81 12.98
N ILE A 376 18.50 -7.18 14.10
CA ILE A 376 19.78 -6.47 14.22
C ILE A 376 20.95 -7.45 14.07
N PHE A 377 20.85 -8.63 14.69
CA PHE A 377 21.83 -9.70 14.53
C PHE A 377 22.01 -10.11 13.06
N GLY A 378 20.93 -10.34 12.32
CA GLY A 378 21.00 -10.69 10.90
C GLY A 378 21.63 -9.59 10.03
N LEU A 379 21.36 -8.32 10.33
CA LEU A 379 21.95 -7.17 9.61
C LEU A 379 23.44 -7.00 9.91
N LEU A 380 23.83 -7.06 11.19
CA LEU A 380 25.23 -6.99 11.59
C LEU A 380 26.02 -8.21 11.07
N TYR A 381 25.47 -9.41 11.21
CA TYR A 381 26.12 -10.64 10.77
C TYR A 381 26.41 -10.65 9.26
N ARG A 382 25.45 -10.22 8.42
CA ARG A 382 25.67 -10.11 6.96
C ARG A 382 26.72 -9.07 6.59
N LYS A 383 26.85 -7.99 7.36
CA LYS A 383 27.80 -6.90 7.07
C LYS A 383 29.24 -7.24 7.47
N TYR A 384 29.42 -8.02 8.55
CA TYR A 384 30.73 -8.44 9.07
C TYR A 384 31.10 -9.89 8.71
N GLN A 385 30.41 -10.49 7.71
CA GLN A 385 30.78 -11.78 7.11
C GLN A 385 31.86 -11.66 6.01
N LYS A 386 32.21 -10.43 5.63
CA LYS A 386 33.48 -10.09 4.96
C LYS A 386 34.46 -9.60 6.01
#